data_AF-A0A970ZM44-F1
#
_entry.id   AF-A0A970ZM44-F1
#
_cell.length_a   1.000
_cell.length_b   1.000
_cell.length_c   1.000
_cell.angle_alpha   90.00
_cell.angle_beta   90.00
_cell.angle_gamma   90.00
#
_symmetry.space_group_name_H-M   'P 1'
#
loop_
_entity.id
_entity.type
_entity.pdbx_description
1 polymer ?
#
loop_
_entity_poly.entity_id
_entity_poly.type
_entity_poly.pdbx_seq_one_letter_code
_entity_poly.pdbx_strand_id
1 'polypeptide(L)'
;TGISGSVDIVESEVGGFALMELMAGWDKVILLDSIQFDNLQPGTVIRIEPESLRTSLRIRSVHDIDLPTVVALGRKLGLRMPARLAIFGIQAEDPFTFGESPSEAAQRGIHEAAALVVKALIEDSADSGEGSD
;
A
#
# COMPACT_ATOMS: atom_id res chain seq x y z
N THR A 1 15.92 16.28 -4.13
CA THR A 1 15.00 15.16 -3.86
C THR A 1 15.82 14.06 -3.20
N GLY A 2 15.87 14.08 -1.87
CA GLY A 2 16.75 13.20 -1.09
C GLY A 2 15.98 11.97 -0.62
N ILE A 3 16.11 10.87 -1.36
CA ILE A 3 15.78 9.55 -0.85
C ILE A 3 17.13 8.94 -0.47
N SER A 4 17.41 8.81 0.82
CA SER A 4 18.64 8.17 1.30
C SER A 4 18.36 6.68 1.48
N GLY A 5 18.58 5.87 0.44
CA GLY A 5 18.35 4.43 0.43
C GLY A 5 18.00 3.87 -0.95
N SER A 6 18.04 2.55 -1.11
CA SER A 6 17.51 1.84 -2.28
C SER A 6 16.00 1.65 -2.12
N VAL A 7 15.24 2.01 -3.16
CA VAL A 7 13.80 1.73 -3.25
C VAL A 7 13.60 0.77 -4.41
N ASP A 8 12.93 -0.35 -4.15
CA ASP A 8 12.49 -1.25 -5.21
C ASP A 8 11.00 -1.06 -5.46
N ILE A 9 10.64 -1.09 -6.73
CA ILE A 9 9.24 -1.04 -7.18
C ILE A 9 8.93 -2.43 -7.71
N VAL A 10 7.97 -3.09 -7.08
CA VAL A 10 7.51 -4.44 -7.44
C VAL A 10 6.07 -4.34 -7.91
N GLU A 11 5.83 -4.75 -9.16
CA GLU A 11 4.47 -4.96 -9.68
C GLU A 11 4.02 -6.37 -9.34
N SER A 12 2.83 -6.51 -8.77
CA SER A 12 2.30 -7.82 -8.40
C SER A 12 0.79 -7.79 -8.27
N GLU A 13 0.14 -8.87 -8.71
CA GLU A 13 -1.29 -9.15 -8.52
C GLU A 13 -1.55 -10.14 -7.37
N VAL A 14 -0.59 -10.35 -6.48
CA VAL A 14 -0.70 -11.36 -5.43
C VAL A 14 -1.20 -10.77 -4.13
N GLY A 15 -1.80 -11.63 -3.31
CA GLY A 15 -1.91 -11.31 -1.90
C GLY A 15 -2.06 -12.51 -0.99
N GLY A 16 -2.63 -12.28 0.19
CA GLY A 16 -2.58 -13.25 1.28
C GLY A 16 -1.14 -13.63 1.61
N PHE A 17 -0.84 -14.93 1.65
CA PHE A 17 0.50 -15.41 2.03
C PHE A 17 1.59 -15.08 1.01
N ALA A 18 1.27 -14.97 -0.28
CA ALA A 18 2.27 -14.59 -1.28
C ALA A 18 2.79 -13.15 -1.04
N LEU A 19 1.92 -12.26 -0.56
CA LEU A 19 2.34 -10.91 -0.16
C LEU A 19 3.18 -10.93 1.12
N MET A 20 3.00 -11.92 2.01
CA MET A 20 3.90 -12.11 3.16
C MET A 20 5.35 -12.26 2.70
N GLU A 21 5.57 -13.11 1.69
CA GLU A 21 6.90 -13.41 1.16
C GLU A 21 7.50 -12.19 0.47
N LEU A 22 6.70 -11.45 -0.30
CA LEU A 22 7.14 -10.19 -0.93
C LEU A 22 7.52 -9.12 0.09
N MET A 23 6.83 -9.06 1.23
CA MET A 23 7.09 -8.08 2.29
C MET A 23 8.25 -8.50 3.22
N ALA A 24 8.58 -9.79 3.29
CA ALA A 24 9.60 -10.27 4.20
C ALA A 24 10.98 -9.70 3.85
N GLY A 25 11.72 -9.24 4.86
CA GLY A 25 13.03 -8.63 4.67
C GLY A 25 13.00 -7.14 4.27
N TRP A 26 11.83 -6.52 4.21
CA TRP A 26 11.72 -5.07 4.04
C TRP A 26 11.55 -4.36 5.38
N ASP A 27 12.21 -3.22 5.56
CA ASP A 27 12.02 -2.39 6.77
C ASP A 27 10.67 -1.65 6.70
N LYS A 28 10.33 -1.21 5.48
CA LYS A 28 9.14 -0.46 5.15
C LYS A 28 8.56 -0.96 3.84
N VAL A 29 7.23 -1.08 3.81
CA VAL A 29 6.47 -1.41 2.60
C VAL A 29 5.37 -0.38 2.40
N ILE A 30 5.18 0.05 1.16
CA ILE A 30 4.05 0.86 0.74
C ILE A 30 3.31 0.07 -0.32
N LEU A 31 2.05 -0.26 -0.06
CA LEU A 31 1.17 -0.90 -1.03
C LEU A 31 0.35 0.17 -1.75
N LEU A 32 0.22 0.02 -3.07
CA LEU A 32 -0.63 0.85 -3.91
C LEU A 32 -1.55 -0.07 -4.68
N ASP A 33 -2.86 0.16 -4.57
CA ASP A 33 -3.87 -0.64 -5.26
C ASP A 33 -5.02 0.23 -5.75
N SER A 34 -5.77 -0.27 -6.72
CA SER A 34 -7.08 0.25 -7.03
C SER A 34 -8.08 -0.08 -5.92
N ILE A 35 -9.00 0.82 -5.64
CA ILE A 35 -10.09 0.60 -4.70
C ILE A 35 -11.41 1.02 -5.32
N GLN A 36 -12.49 0.51 -4.74
CA GLN A 36 -13.82 1.03 -5.06
C GLN A 36 -14.59 1.21 -3.76
N PHE A 37 -14.83 2.44 -3.34
CA PHE A 37 -15.71 2.79 -2.24
C PHE A 37 -16.93 3.56 -2.72
N ASP A 38 -18.00 3.46 -1.93
CA ASP A 38 -19.19 4.27 -2.17
C ASP A 38 -18.88 5.74 -1.86
N ASN A 39 -19.42 6.65 -2.67
CA ASN A 39 -19.31 8.11 -2.49
C ASN A 39 -17.90 8.69 -2.60
N LEU A 40 -16.95 7.98 -3.20
CA LEU A 40 -15.63 8.50 -3.52
C LEU A 40 -15.54 8.81 -5.03
N GLN A 41 -14.98 9.96 -5.39
CA GLN A 41 -14.88 10.35 -6.80
C GLN A 41 -13.77 9.54 -7.49
N PRO A 42 -13.97 9.08 -8.74
CA PRO A 42 -12.92 8.42 -9.51
C PRO A 42 -11.61 9.21 -9.55
N GLY A 43 -10.50 8.50 -9.38
CA GLY A 43 -9.15 9.06 -9.30
C GLY A 43 -8.76 9.60 -7.93
N THR A 44 -9.68 9.66 -6.96
CA THR A 44 -9.35 10.10 -5.60
C THR A 44 -8.37 9.11 -4.97
N VAL A 45 -7.27 9.63 -4.41
CA VAL A 45 -6.29 8.85 -3.67
C VAL A 45 -6.55 8.98 -2.18
N ILE A 46 -6.61 7.85 -1.49
CA ILE A 46 -6.73 7.83 -0.04
C ILE A 46 -5.63 6.98 0.57
N ARG A 47 -5.17 7.38 1.77
CA ARG A 47 -4.38 6.51 2.63
C ARG A 47 -5.33 5.63 3.42
N ILE A 48 -5.06 4.33 3.44
CA ILE A 48 -5.84 3.34 4.16
C ILE A 48 -5.04 2.91 5.38
N GLU A 49 -5.59 3.15 6.56
CA GLU A 49 -4.99 2.64 7.78
C GLU A 49 -5.15 1.11 7.83
N PRO A 50 -4.10 0.34 8.19
CA PRO A 50 -4.16 -1.12 8.26
C PRO A 50 -5.32 -1.64 9.11
N GLU A 51 -5.72 -0.90 10.15
CA GLU A 51 -6.85 -1.21 11.02
C GLU A 51 -8.21 -1.05 10.31
N SER A 52 -8.30 -0.14 9.33
CA SER A 52 -9.50 0.08 8.52
C SER A 52 -9.73 -1.04 7.50
N LEU A 53 -8.72 -1.86 7.21
CA LEU A 53 -8.85 -3.07 6.39
C LEU A 53 -9.74 -4.12 7.05
N ARG A 54 -9.77 -4.17 8.39
CA ARG A 54 -10.60 -5.13 9.14
C ARG A 54 -12.09 -4.91 8.93
N THR A 55 -12.47 -3.65 8.67
CA THR A 55 -13.87 -3.19 8.70
C THR A 55 -14.49 -3.12 7.30
N SER A 56 -13.70 -3.11 6.23
CA SER A 56 -14.20 -2.98 4.86
C SER A 56 -14.17 -4.32 4.12
N LEU A 57 -15.34 -4.94 3.96
CA LEU A 57 -15.55 -6.16 3.15
C LEU A 57 -15.06 -6.00 1.70
N ARG A 58 -14.92 -4.75 1.22
CA ARG A 58 -14.49 -4.42 -0.14
C ARG A 58 -12.96 -4.42 -0.34
N ILE A 59 -12.17 -4.20 0.71
CA ILE A 59 -10.69 -4.36 0.64
C ILE A 59 -10.28 -5.80 0.94
N ARG A 60 -11.12 -6.56 1.66
CA ARG A 60 -10.97 -8.02 1.82
C ARG A 60 -11.03 -8.77 0.48
N SER A 61 -11.57 -8.14 -0.56
CA SER A 61 -11.81 -8.72 -1.87
C SER A 61 -10.59 -8.83 -2.78
N VAL A 62 -9.45 -8.23 -2.46
CA VAL A 62 -8.35 -8.31 -3.44
C VAL A 62 -7.57 -9.61 -3.27
N HIS A 63 -7.26 -10.10 -2.06
CA HIS A 63 -6.49 -11.37 -1.93
C HIS A 63 -6.65 -12.19 -0.61
N ASP A 64 -7.88 -12.63 -0.31
CA ASP A 64 -8.24 -13.74 0.61
C ASP A 64 -7.83 -13.69 2.11
N ILE A 65 -6.82 -12.93 2.54
CA ILE A 65 -6.39 -12.82 3.96
C ILE A 65 -6.09 -11.36 4.31
N ASP A 66 -6.66 -10.89 5.43
CA ASP A 66 -6.45 -9.55 5.96
C ASP A 66 -4.96 -9.28 6.25
N LEU A 67 -4.41 -8.20 5.70
CA LEU A 67 -2.97 -7.87 5.71
C LEU A 67 -2.35 -7.82 7.12
N PRO A 68 -2.99 -7.23 8.15
CA PRO A 68 -2.58 -7.38 9.54
C PRO A 68 -2.38 -8.82 10.00
N THR A 69 -3.23 -9.74 9.53
CA THR A 69 -3.13 -11.17 9.86
C THR A 69 -1.91 -11.80 9.20
N VAL A 70 -1.64 -11.46 7.94
CA VAL A 70 -0.45 -11.91 7.20
C VAL A 70 0.84 -11.44 7.90
N VAL A 71 0.91 -10.16 8.26
CA VAL A 71 2.06 -9.60 8.99
C VAL A 71 2.24 -10.25 10.35
N ALA A 72 1.15 -10.44 11.11
CA ALA A 72 1.20 -11.10 12.41
C ALA A 72 1.66 -12.56 12.31
N LEU A 73 1.22 -13.29 11.28
CA LEU A 73 1.67 -14.66 11.03
C LEU A 73 3.16 -14.70 10.67
N GLY A 74 3.61 -13.87 9.74
CA GLY A 74 5.03 -13.82 9.36
C GLY A 74 5.95 -13.59 10.56
N ARG A 75 5.57 -12.67 11.45
CA ARG A 75 6.28 -12.45 12.73
C ARG A 75 6.29 -13.69 13.62
N LYS A 76 5.16 -14.40 13.75
CA LYS A 76 5.08 -15.65 14.52
C LYS A 76 5.94 -16.77 13.93
N LEU A 77 6.14 -16.77 12.61
CA LEU A 77 7.00 -17.72 11.90
C LEU A 77 8.48 -17.33 11.93
N GLY A 78 8.85 -16.22 12.59
CA GLY A 78 10.23 -15.75 12.69
C GLY A 78 10.73 -14.97 11.46
N LEU A 79 9.83 -14.60 10.54
CA LEU A 79 10.18 -13.76 9.40
C LEU A 79 10.34 -12.31 9.85
N ARG A 80 11.32 -11.61 9.26
CA ARG A 80 11.48 -10.17 9.44
C ARG A 80 10.43 -9.43 8.61
N MET A 81 9.28 -9.17 9.22
CA MET A 81 8.19 -8.40 8.60
C MET A 81 8.41 -6.90 8.76
N PRO A 82 7.87 -6.06 7.85
CA PRO A 82 8.05 -4.61 7.92
C PRO A 82 7.54 -4.03 9.23
N ALA A 83 8.29 -3.07 9.75
CA ALA A 83 7.91 -2.28 10.92
C ALA A 83 6.94 -1.16 10.53
N ARG A 84 7.07 -0.64 9.31
CA ARG A 84 6.22 0.42 8.76
C ARG A 84 5.49 -0.08 7.51
N LEU A 85 4.17 0.01 7.52
CA LEU A 85 3.32 -0.42 6.42
C LEU A 85 2.33 0.70 6.13
N ALA A 86 2.28 1.16 4.88
CA ALA A 86 1.31 2.13 4.41
C ALA A 86 0.58 1.58 3.19
N ILE A 87 -0.67 1.98 3.02
CA ILE A 87 -1.50 1.52 1.90
C ILE A 87 -2.15 2.76 1.30
N PHE A 88 -2.06 2.87 -0.01
CA PHE A 88 -2.75 3.89 -0.78
C PHE A 88 -3.72 3.20 -1.73
N GLY A 89 -4.94 3.71 -1.77
CA GLY A 89 -5.97 3.27 -2.70
C GLY A 89 -6.29 4.36 -3.71
N ILE A 90 -6.35 4.01 -4.99
CA ILE A 90 -6.85 4.89 -6.05
C ILE A 90 -8.28 4.49 -6.40
N GLN A 91 -9.24 5.39 -6.22
CA GLN A 91 -10.63 5.12 -6.54
C GLN A 91 -10.81 4.85 -8.04
N ALA A 92 -11.11 3.59 -8.39
CA ALA A 92 -11.46 3.19 -9.74
C ALA A 92 -12.85 3.73 -10.12
N GLU A 93 -12.98 4.12 -11.38
CA GLU A 93 -14.27 4.44 -11.99
C GLU A 93 -15.06 3.16 -12.25
N ASP A 94 -14.45 2.25 -13.00
CA ASP A 94 -14.98 0.92 -13.32
C ASP A 94 -13.83 -0.10 -13.30
N PRO A 95 -13.72 -0.92 -12.24
CA PRO A 95 -12.70 -1.96 -12.15
C PRO A 95 -13.13 -3.29 -12.80
N PHE A 96 -14.34 -3.39 -13.35
CA PHE A 96 -14.90 -4.65 -13.87
C PHE A 96 -14.85 -4.74 -15.39
N THR A 97 -14.79 -3.60 -16.08
CA THR A 97 -14.62 -3.56 -17.53
C THR A 97 -13.15 -3.69 -17.90
N PHE A 98 -12.83 -4.68 -18.74
CA PHE A 98 -11.48 -4.89 -19.25
C PHE A 98 -11.06 -3.74 -20.19
N GLY A 99 -9.83 -3.28 -20.04
CA GLY A 99 -9.22 -2.27 -20.89
C GLY A 99 -7.69 -2.31 -20.82
N GLU A 100 -7.04 -1.78 -21.84
CA GLU A 100 -5.57 -1.77 -21.96
C GLU A 100 -4.93 -0.45 -21.46
N SER A 101 -5.75 0.50 -21.00
CA SER A 101 -5.29 1.81 -20.54
C SER A 101 -6.11 2.28 -19.35
N PRO A 102 -5.48 2.94 -18.35
CA PRO A 102 -6.19 3.54 -17.23
C PRO A 102 -7.12 4.65 -17.74
N SER A 103 -8.27 4.84 -17.08
CA SER A 103 -9.13 5.99 -17.35
C SER A 103 -8.42 7.30 -17.01
N GLU A 104 -8.89 8.43 -17.55
CA GLU A 104 -8.31 9.75 -17.22
C GLU A 104 -8.31 10.02 -15.71
N ALA A 105 -9.35 9.53 -15.01
CA ALA A 105 -9.46 9.64 -13.57
C ALA A 105 -8.38 8.81 -12.86
N ALA A 106 -8.20 7.55 -13.25
CA ALA A 106 -7.15 6.70 -12.72
C ALA A 106 -5.76 7.28 -12.99
N GLN A 107 -5.52 7.83 -14.19
CA GLN A 107 -4.23 8.44 -14.54
C GLN A 107 -3.90 9.65 -13.64
N ARG A 108 -4.88 10.52 -13.38
CA ARG A 108 -4.70 11.62 -12.41
C ARG A 108 -4.40 11.08 -11.00
N GLY A 109 -5.14 10.06 -10.56
CA GLY A 109 -4.90 9.41 -9.28
C GLY A 109 -3.52 8.78 -9.16
N ILE A 110 -3.00 8.16 -10.23
CA ILE A 110 -1.64 7.59 -10.25
C ILE A 110 -0.59 8.69 -10.05
N HIS A 111 -0.74 9.85 -10.72
CA HIS A 111 0.17 10.98 -10.54
C HIS A 111 0.15 11.52 -9.10
N GLU A 112 -1.03 11.67 -8.51
CA GLU A 112 -1.19 12.09 -7.12
C GLU A 112 -0.60 11.06 -6.14
N ALA A 113 -0.91 9.78 -6.34
CA ALA A 113 -0.40 8.69 -5.52
C ALA A 113 1.12 8.63 -5.55
N ALA A 114 1.77 8.80 -6.71
CA ALA A 114 3.21 8.86 -6.80
C ALA A 114 3.82 9.97 -5.93
N ALA A 115 3.22 11.16 -5.93
CA ALA A 115 3.66 12.26 -5.08
C ALA A 115 3.49 11.94 -3.58
N LEU A 116 2.37 11.33 -3.20
CA LEU A 116 2.10 10.92 -1.82
C LEU A 116 3.04 9.79 -1.34
N VAL A 117 3.35 8.83 -2.20
CA VAL A 117 4.29 7.75 -1.91
C VAL A 117 5.70 8.30 -1.70
N VAL A 118 6.16 9.20 -2.58
CA VAL A 118 7.48 9.85 -2.41
C VAL A 118 7.53 10.66 -1.12
N LYS A 119 6.48 11.42 -0.81
CA LYS A 119 6.37 12.15 0.45
C LYS A 119 6.45 11.20 1.66
N ALA A 120 5.67 10.12 1.64
CA ALA A 120 5.67 9.12 2.69
C ALA A 120 7.05 8.47 2.86
N LEU A 121 7.80 8.21 1.78
CA LEU A 121 9.17 7.70 1.84
C LEU A 121 10.13 8.67 2.54
N ILE A 122 10.01 9.97 2.28
CA ILE A 122 10.91 11.01 2.81
C ILE A 122 10.59 11.34 4.28
N GLU A 123 9.32 11.56 4.63
CA GLU A 123 8.94 12.00 5.99
C GLU A 123 9.37 11.00 7.08
N ASP A 124 9.41 9.71 6.74
CA ASP A 124 9.83 8.66 7.66
C ASP A 124 11.33 8.61 7.94
N SER A 125 12.15 9.21 7.07
CA SER A 125 13.62 9.25 7.23
C SER A 125 14.12 10.36 8.17
N ALA A 126 13.23 11.27 8.58
CA ALA A 126 13.53 12.35 9.51
C ALA A 126 13.40 11.95 11.00
N ASP A 127 12.74 10.82 11.30
CA ASP A 127 12.38 10.42 12.67
C ASP A 127 13.41 9.51 13.37
N SER A 128 14.60 9.37 12.79
CA SER A 128 15.71 8.56 13.33
C SER A 128 16.80 9.39 14.06
N GLY A 129 16.50 10.65 14.41
CA GLY A 129 17.50 11.64 14.82
C GLY A 129 17.54 12.10 16.29
N GLU A 130 16.55 11.82 17.14
CA GLU A 130 16.52 12.39 18.50
C GLU A 130 16.08 11.36 19.55
N GLY A 131 17.05 10.86 20.33
CA GLY A 131 16.78 9.91 21.40
C GLY A 131 18.02 9.33 22.07
N SER A 132 18.95 10.18 22.52
CA SER A 132 19.93 9.79 23.54
C SER A 132 20.28 11.03 24.38
N ASP A 133 19.73 11.08 25.58
CA ASP A 133 20.25 11.84 26.72
C ASP A 133 20.31 10.86 27.92
#